data_AF-A0A376DAJ1-F1
#
_entry.id   AF-A0A376DAJ1-F1
#
_cell.length_a   1.000
_cell.length_b   1.000
_cell.length_c   1.000
_cell.angle_alpha   90.00
_cell.angle_beta   90.00
_cell.angle_gamma   90.00
#
_symmetry.space_group_name_H-M   'P 1'
#
loop_
_entity.id
_entity.type
_entity.pdbx_description
1 polymer ?
#
loop_
_entity_poly.entity_id
_entity_poly.type
_entity_poly.pdbx_seq_one_letter_code
_entity_poly.pdbx_strand_id
1 'polypeptide(L)' 'MGYYLYLGDNSDVLDVSAPFNIESYKTADGQYAIPFKAKYLKLTDNSVNSGDVLSSLIMRVAQD' A
#
# COMPACT_ATOMS: atom_id res chain seq x y z
N MET A 1 -10.19 -8.16 10.26
CA MET A 1 -9.97 -7.88 8.81
C MET A 1 -8.55 -7.42 8.62
N GLY A 2 -7.90 -7.87 7.54
CA GLY A 2 -6.58 -7.39 7.13
C GLY A 2 -6.69 -6.46 5.93
N TYR A 3 -5.68 -5.64 5.70
CA TYR A 3 -5.57 -4.81 4.50
C TYR A 3 -4.34 -5.23 3.69
N TYR A 4 -4.46 -5.18 2.37
CA TYR A 4 -3.31 -5.14 1.48
C TYR A 4 -3.30 -3.80 0.76
N LEU A 5 -2.10 -3.24 0.68
CA LEU A 5 -1.79 -2.15 -0.21
C LEU A 5 -1.21 -2.77 -1.47
N TYR A 6 -1.58 -2.23 -2.61
CA TYR A 6 -1.07 -2.67 -3.89
C TYR A 6 -0.48 -1.48 -4.61
N LEU A 7 0.57 -1.73 -5.37
CA LEU A 7 1.14 -0.73 -6.27
C LEU A 7 0.43 -0.81 -7.63
N GLY A 8 0.27 0.35 -8.27
CA GLY A 8 -0.28 0.43 -9.62
C GLY A 8 -1.71 -0.13 -9.77
N ASP A 9 -1.85 -1.15 -10.62
CA ASP A 9 -3.13 -1.70 -11.08
C ASP A 9 -3.64 -2.90 -10.25
N ASN A 10 -3.08 -3.13 -9.06
CA ASN A 10 -3.32 -4.28 -8.17
C ASN A 10 -2.55 -5.56 -8.55
N SER A 11 -1.50 -5.45 -9.35
CA SER A 11 -0.63 -6.58 -9.69
C SER A 11 0.23 -7.03 -8.52
N ASP A 12 0.88 -6.08 -7.83
CA ASP A 12 1.84 -6.39 -6.77
C ASP A 12 1.40 -5.83 -5.41
N VAL A 13 1.37 -6.72 -4.40
CA VAL A 13 1.17 -6.34 -3.00
C VAL A 13 2.40 -5.55 -2.55
N LEU A 14 2.17 -4.35 -2.02
CA LEU A 14 3.20 -3.55 -1.38
C LEU A 14 3.59 -4.22 -0.05
N ASP A 15 4.81 -4.73 0.01
CA ASP A 15 5.43 -5.15 1.26
C ASP A 15 5.82 -3.92 2.08
N VAL A 16 5.15 -3.73 3.22
CA VAL A 16 5.40 -2.61 4.14
C VAL A 16 6.37 -2.96 5.27
N SER A 17 6.94 -4.17 5.26
CA SER A 17 7.89 -4.63 6.29
C SER A 17 9.32 -4.15 6.06
N ALA A 18 9.62 -3.65 4.85
CA ALA A 18 10.96 -3.21 4.44
C ALA A 18 10.91 -1.86 3.71
N PRO A 19 12.06 -1.15 3.60
CA PRO A 19 12.16 0.03 2.74
C PRO A 19 11.79 -0.30 1.29
N PHE A 20 11.02 0.60 0.67
CA PHE A 20 10.59 0.47 -0.72
C PHE A 20 11.45 1.37 -1.61
N ASN A 21 12.08 0.79 -2.64
CA ASN A 21 12.87 1.55 -3.61
C ASN A 21 11.94 2.27 -4.60
N ILE A 22 12.06 3.60 -4.68
CA ILE A 22 11.19 4.46 -5.50
C ILE A 22 11.82 4.92 -6.81
N GLU A 23 13.05 4.51 -7.14
CA GLU A 23 13.78 5.02 -8.31
C GLU A 23 13.02 4.84 -9.63
N SER A 24 12.30 3.71 -9.79
CA SER A 24 11.47 3.44 -10.97
C SER A 24 10.25 4.36 -11.12
N TYR A 25 9.93 5.18 -10.11
CA TYR A 25 8.77 6.07 -10.07
C TYR A 25 9.14 7.54 -10.32
N LYS A 26 10.40 7.81 -10.67
CA LYS A 26 10.85 9.15 -11.03
C LYS A 26 10.22 9.60 -12.34
N THR A 27 9.59 10.77 -12.34
CA THR A 27 9.01 11.40 -13.52
C THR A 27 10.09 12.11 -14.34
N ALA A 28 9.77 12.47 -15.59
CA ALA A 28 10.68 13.23 -16.45
C ALA A 28 11.13 14.57 -15.84
N ASP A 29 10.29 15.16 -15.00
CA ASP A 29 10.56 16.43 -14.31
C ASP A 29 11.36 16.26 -13.00
N GLY A 30 11.82 15.04 -12.70
CA GLY A 30 12.58 14.74 -11.49
C GLY A 30 11.76 14.62 -10.21
N GLN A 31 10.42 14.63 -10.31
CA GLN A 31 9.52 14.32 -9.20
C GLN A 31 9.35 12.81 -9.06
N TYR A 32 8.67 12.34 -8.01
CA TYR A 32 8.33 10.93 -7.84
C TYR A 32 6.81 10.77 -7.76
N ALA A 33 6.23 9.86 -8.53
CA ALA A 33 4.81 9.57 -8.55
C ALA A 33 4.56 8.08 -8.32
N ILE A 34 4.12 7.71 -7.12
CA ILE A 34 3.91 6.32 -6.71
C ILE A 34 2.39 6.03 -6.70
N PRO A 35 1.86 5.29 -7.69
CA PRO A 35 0.47 4.89 -7.68
C PRO A 35 0.24 3.77 -6.66
N PHE A 36 -0.74 3.93 -5.77
CA PHE A 36 -1.15 2.88 -4.83
C PHE A 36 -2.67 2.75 -4.74
N LYS A 37 -3.12 1.54 -4.40
CA LYS A 37 -4.52 1.20 -4.12
C LYS A 37 -4.59 0.38 -2.83
N ALA A 38 -5.66 0.55 -2.07
CA ALA A 38 -5.91 -0.21 -0.85
C ALA A 38 -7.12 -1.12 -1.04
N LYS A 39 -7.02 -2.37 -0.59
CA LYS A 39 -8.13 -3.32 -0.60
C LYS A 39 -8.21 -4.07 0.73
N TYR A 40 -9.44 -4.20 1.24
CA TYR A 40 -9.71 -5.06 2.39
C TYR A 40 -9.66 -6.53 1.96
N LEU A 41 -8.93 -7.35 2.72
CA LEU A 41 -9.00 -8.79 2.57
C LEU A 41 -9.94 -9.36 3.63
N LYS A 42 -10.95 -10.09 3.16
CA LYS A 42 -11.66 -11.06 3.98
C LYS A 42 -10.70 -12.21 4.29
N LEU A 43 -10.05 -12.16 5.46
CA LEU A 43 -9.33 -13.32 6.01
C LEU A 43 -10.31 -14.50 6.02
N THR A 44 -9.82 -15.72 5.77
CA THR A 44 -10.59 -16.96 5.56
C THR A 44 -11.58 -17.32 6.68
N ASP A 45 -11.58 -16.58 7.77
CA ASP A 45 -12.60 -16.62 8.80
C ASP A 45 -13.90 -15.96 8.33
N ASN A 46 -15.00 -16.71 8.42
CA ASN A 46 -16.33 -16.19 8.12
C ASN A 46 -16.89 -15.31 9.25
N SER A 47 -16.19 -15.16 10.38
CA SER A 47 -16.56 -14.32 11.52
C SER A 47 -16.37 -12.81 11.31
N VAL A 48 -16.46 -12.32 10.08
CA VAL A 48 -16.35 -10.89 9.80
C VAL A 48 -17.67 -10.22 10.13
N ASN A 49 -17.71 -9.52 11.26
CA ASN A 49 -18.85 -8.72 11.66
C ASN A 49 -18.90 -7.42 10.84
N SER A 50 -20.10 -6.94 10.52
CA SER A 50 -20.30 -5.63 9.92
C SER A 50 -19.92 -4.52 10.89
N GLY A 51 -19.24 -3.48 10.39
CA GLY A 51 -18.85 -2.32 11.17
C GLY A 51 -17.85 -1.46 10.41
N ASP A 52 -17.55 -0.28 10.95
CA ASP A 52 -16.55 0.61 10.37
C ASP A 52 -15.14 0.03 10.55
N VAL A 53 -14.33 0.14 9.51
CA VAL A 53 -12.91 -0.22 9.54
C VAL A 53 -12.09 1.07 9.36
N LEU A 54 -11.39 1.46 10.41
CA LEU A 54 -10.47 2.60 10.39
C LEU A 54 -9.04 2.08 10.39
N SER A 55 -8.27 2.48 9.37
CA SER A 55 -6.86 2.10 9.21
C SER A 55 -6.03 3.33 8.86
N SER A 56 -4.78 3.35 9.32
CA SER A 56 -3.83 4.41 9.01
C SER A 56 -2.56 3.81 8.42
N LEU A 57 -2.08 4.41 7.33
CA LEU A 57 -0.77 4.11 6.72
C LEU A 57 0.14 5.32 6.93
N ILE A 58 1.34 5.08 7.45
CA ILE A 58 2.37 6.11 7.60
C ILE A 58 3.49 5.81 6.61
N MET A 59 3.72 6.74 5.68
CA MET A 59 4.86 6.71 4.77
C MET A 59 5.93 7.67 5.26
N ARG A 60 7.17 7.18 5.34
CA ARG A 60 8.35 8.00 5.67
C ARG A 60 9.28 8.00 4.46
N VAL A 61 9.65 9.19 4.03
CA VAL A 61 10.65 9.38 2.97
C VAL A 61 11.95 9.76 3.64
N ALA A 62 13.00 9.00 3.38
CA ALA A 62 14.35 9.29 3.80
C ALA A 62 15.22 9.40 2.54
N GLN A 63 16.15 10.35 2.57
CA GLN A 63 17.26 10.42 1.62
C GLN A 63 18.50 10.00 2.40
N ASP A 64 19.18 8.96 1.95
CA ASP A 64 20.48 8.57 2.49
C ASP A 64 21.55 9.64 2.22
#